data_AF-A0A649RDB9-F1
#
_entry.id   AF-A0A649RDB9-F1
#
_cell.length_a   1.000
_cell.length_b   1.000
_cell.length_c   1.000
_cell.angle_alpha   90.00
_cell.angle_beta   90.00
_cell.angle_gamma   90.00
#
_symmetry.space_group_name_H-M   'P 1'
#
loop_
_entity.id
_entity.type
_entity.pdbx_description
1 polymer ?
#
loop_
_entity_poly.entity_id
_entity_poly.type
_entity_poly.pdbx_seq_one_letter_code
_entity_poly.pdbx_strand_id
1 'polypeptide(L)'
;LLLELSDDDVKRHFQAGHICGDAHDLIDGQPTGSVRISVGYMTQKSNLDAVLNMLEQCYVRKRISPPERSKIVQDYKIDRPQGGGIWLREICIYPIKSAAAFKITTQWPLTSRGLKLDREWVIVTANGVALTQKSEPRLCMLRPVIDLKRKIMLLSFPDVEKVLEISYPEDRTTAKTATLCQTKVCGDRIEGFDYGDEVSAWLSDALDTPGLRLLRQNHAVKRTFRNGETKEISLANQAQYLMVNRTSVRWLTEKVEDWEDQQYSEAAVVDRFRANLVIETEASLVENDWTKLKIGECASKPK
;
A
#
# COMPACT_ATOMS: atom_id res chain seq x y z
N LEU A 1 30.06 21.68 6.38
CA LEU A 1 28.94 20.73 6.60
C LEU A 1 29.20 19.51 5.74
N LEU A 2 28.94 18.30 6.24
CA LEU A 2 29.40 17.01 5.69
C LEU A 2 29.04 16.74 4.21
N LEU A 3 28.13 17.52 3.64
CA LEU A 3 27.61 17.39 2.28
C LEU A 3 28.17 18.46 1.31
N GLU A 4 29.01 19.38 1.79
CA GLU A 4 29.61 20.48 0.99
C GLU A 4 28.62 21.36 0.20
N LEU A 5 27.32 21.30 0.54
CA LEU A 5 26.29 22.14 -0.09
C LEU A 5 26.49 23.62 0.26
N SER A 6 26.38 24.49 -0.75
CA SER A 6 26.35 25.94 -0.54
C SER A 6 24.98 26.40 -0.06
N ASP A 7 24.91 27.59 0.55
CA ASP A 7 23.64 28.18 0.99
C ASP A 7 22.64 28.35 -0.17
N ASP A 8 23.13 28.56 -1.40
CA ASP A 8 22.29 28.67 -2.59
C ASP A 8 21.77 27.32 -3.07
N ASP A 9 22.53 26.23 -2.87
CA ASP A 9 22.05 24.87 -3.13
C ASP A 9 20.93 24.51 -2.15
N VAL A 10 21.10 24.84 -0.86
CA VAL A 10 20.08 24.59 0.17
C VAL A 10 18.80 25.39 -0.14
N LYS A 11 18.92 26.64 -0.57
CA LYS A 11 17.76 27.45 -1.00
C LYS A 11 17.09 26.89 -2.25
N ARG A 12 17.87 26.44 -3.24
CA ARG A 12 17.34 25.81 -4.46
C ARG A 12 16.60 24.51 -4.13
N HIS A 13 17.15 23.67 -3.26
CA HIS A 13 16.50 22.46 -2.78
C HIS A 13 15.17 22.79 -2.09
N PHE A 14 15.17 23.78 -1.19
CA PHE A 14 13.96 24.23 -0.52
C PHE A 14 12.89 24.76 -1.49
N GLN A 15 13.28 25.54 -2.51
CA GLN A 15 12.38 26.06 -3.54
C GLN A 15 11.84 24.98 -4.47
N ALA A 16 12.63 23.94 -4.74
CA ALA A 16 12.21 22.73 -5.46
C ALA A 16 11.28 21.83 -4.63
N GLY A 17 10.98 22.22 -3.38
CA GLY A 17 10.09 21.49 -2.48
C GLY A 17 10.78 20.37 -1.70
N HIS A 18 12.12 20.33 -1.69
CA HIS A 18 12.90 19.34 -0.97
C HIS A 18 12.74 19.51 0.55
N ILE A 19 12.40 18.43 1.24
CA ILE A 19 12.21 18.39 2.70
C ILE A 19 12.91 17.18 3.29
N CYS A 20 13.33 17.28 4.55
CA CYS A 20 13.98 16.17 5.25
C CYS A 20 13.03 14.95 5.32
N GLY A 21 13.44 13.83 4.71
CA GLY A 21 12.69 12.58 4.68
C GLY A 21 11.69 12.44 3.53
N ASP A 22 11.80 13.25 2.47
CA ASP A 22 11.14 12.94 1.20
C ASP A 22 11.86 11.81 0.44
N ALA A 23 11.40 11.51 -0.79
CA ALA A 23 11.93 10.43 -1.61
C ALA A 23 13.09 10.86 -2.54
N HIS A 24 13.59 12.11 -2.44
CA HIS A 24 14.61 12.67 -3.33
C HIS A 24 15.97 12.73 -2.63
N ASP A 25 16.53 11.57 -2.32
CA ASP A 25 17.82 11.46 -1.60
C ASP A 25 19.02 12.00 -2.41
N LEU A 26 18.86 12.19 -3.72
CA LEU A 26 19.88 12.71 -4.64
C LEU A 26 19.29 13.79 -5.56
N ILE A 27 19.94 14.95 -5.65
CA ILE A 27 19.68 16.00 -6.66
C ILE A 27 20.98 16.20 -7.44
N ASP A 28 20.92 16.06 -8.77
CA ASP A 28 22.09 16.14 -9.67
C ASP A 28 23.25 15.22 -9.27
N GLY A 29 22.93 14.07 -8.67
CA GLY A 29 23.90 13.09 -8.19
C GLY A 29 24.55 13.43 -6.84
N GLN A 30 24.19 14.56 -6.23
CA GLN A 30 24.64 14.92 -4.88
C GLN A 30 23.62 14.51 -3.81
N PRO A 31 24.09 13.92 -2.69
CA PRO A 31 23.23 13.58 -1.55
C PRO A 31 22.67 14.82 -0.90
N THR A 32 21.34 14.83 -0.74
CA THR A 32 20.58 15.98 -0.24
C THR A 32 20.27 15.88 1.25
N GLY A 33 20.51 14.71 1.85
CA GLY A 33 20.20 14.40 3.24
C GLY A 33 21.43 13.91 4.02
N SER A 34 21.37 14.09 5.35
CA SER A 34 22.36 13.54 6.28
C SER A 34 21.69 12.57 7.23
N VAL A 35 22.28 11.39 7.45
CA VAL A 35 21.82 10.48 8.50
C VAL A 35 22.38 10.96 9.85
N ARG A 36 21.49 11.25 10.80
CA ARG A 36 21.86 11.60 12.18
C ARG A 36 21.63 10.40 13.09
N ILE A 37 22.68 9.97 13.78
CA ILE A 37 22.59 8.99 14.85
C ILE A 37 22.73 9.73 16.18
N SER A 38 21.80 9.50 17.11
CA SER A 38 21.90 10.06 18.47
C SER A 38 22.31 8.94 19.42
N VAL A 39 23.34 9.20 20.23
CA VAL A 39 23.90 8.24 21.19
C VAL A 39 23.48 8.63 22.60
N GLY A 40 23.06 7.64 23.40
CA GLY A 40 22.68 7.84 24.80
C GLY A 40 23.85 7.58 25.74
N TYR A 41 23.70 7.95 27.02
CA TYR A 41 24.74 7.73 28.05
C TYR A 41 25.19 6.26 28.15
N MET A 42 24.28 5.31 27.94
CA MET A 42 24.55 3.87 28.02
C MET A 42 25.05 3.25 26.70
N THR A 43 25.25 4.04 25.64
CA THR A 43 25.73 3.52 24.36
C THR A 43 27.18 3.07 24.50
N GLN A 44 27.41 1.77 24.27
CA GLN A 44 28.73 1.18 24.30
C GLN A 44 29.36 1.21 22.91
N LYS A 45 30.70 1.12 22.86
CA LYS A 45 31.45 1.09 21.60
C LYS A 45 30.96 -0.04 20.67
N SER A 46 30.64 -1.20 21.22
CA SER A 46 30.07 -2.33 20.46
C SER A 46 28.77 -1.99 19.72
N ASN A 47 27.93 -1.11 20.28
CA ASN A 47 26.71 -0.65 19.62
C ASN A 47 27.03 0.27 18.43
N LEU A 48 28.05 1.12 18.57
CA LEU A 48 28.52 1.97 17.48
C LEU A 48 29.16 1.14 16.37
N ASP A 49 29.98 0.16 16.74
CA ASP A 49 30.63 -0.76 15.80
C ASP A 49 29.59 -1.57 15.02
N ALA A 50 28.49 -2.01 15.67
CA ALA A 50 27.39 -2.69 15.00
C ALA A 50 26.67 -1.80 13.97
N VAL A 51 26.42 -0.53 14.31
CA VAL A 51 25.80 0.43 13.39
C VAL A 51 26.74 0.76 12.22
N LEU A 52 28.04 0.92 12.49
CA LEU A 52 29.05 1.15 11.44
C LEU A 52 29.17 -0.06 10.51
N ASN A 53 29.18 -1.28 11.06
CA ASN A 53 29.18 -2.51 10.26
C ASN A 53 27.93 -2.62 9.39
N MET A 54 26.75 -2.30 9.91
CA MET A 54 25.51 -2.26 9.12
C MET A 54 25.61 -1.24 7.98
N LEU A 55 26.13 -0.04 8.24
CA LEU A 55 26.34 0.97 7.20
C LEU A 55 27.33 0.48 6.14
N GLU A 56 28.43 -0.15 6.54
CA GLU A 56 29.44 -0.67 5.62
C GLU A 56 28.92 -1.82 4.76
N GLN A 57 28.17 -2.76 5.35
CA GLN A 57 27.67 -3.94 4.66
C GLN A 57 26.48 -3.63 3.73
N CYS A 58 25.58 -2.76 4.16
CA CYS A 58 24.33 -2.52 3.44
C CYS A 58 24.38 -1.31 2.50
N TYR A 59 25.18 -0.29 2.82
CA TYR A 59 25.09 1.02 2.15
C TYR A 59 26.40 1.49 1.52
N VAL A 60 27.57 1.00 1.96
CA VAL A 60 28.85 1.36 1.34
C VAL A 60 29.14 0.43 0.17
N ARG A 61 28.96 0.93 -1.05
CA ARG A 61 29.50 0.28 -2.24
C ARG A 61 31.03 0.39 -2.23
N LYS A 62 31.72 -0.63 -1.70
CA LYS A 62 33.10 -0.91 -2.14
C LYS A 62 33.04 -1.02 -3.66
N ARG A 63 33.97 -0.40 -4.41
CA ARG A 63 34.05 -0.56 -5.87
C ARG A 63 34.26 -2.03 -6.18
N ILE A 64 33.16 -2.76 -6.30
CA ILE A 64 33.10 -4.12 -6.77
C ILE A 64 32.82 -3.95 -8.25
N SER A 65 33.82 -4.25 -9.07
CA SER A 65 33.60 -4.54 -10.49
C SER A 65 32.36 -5.42 -10.59
N PRO A 66 31.38 -5.11 -11.46
CA PRO A 66 30.16 -5.88 -11.57
C PRO A 66 30.53 -7.36 -11.57
N PRO A 67 30.05 -8.14 -10.59
CA PRO A 67 30.49 -9.52 -10.49
C PRO A 67 30.17 -10.20 -11.82
N GLU A 68 31.13 -10.98 -12.34
CA GLU A 68 30.98 -11.64 -13.63
C GLU A 68 29.68 -12.42 -13.62
N ARG A 69 28.69 -11.92 -14.39
CA ARG A 69 27.32 -12.44 -14.40
C ARG A 69 27.33 -13.93 -14.75
N SER A 70 28.31 -14.38 -15.53
CA SER A 70 28.58 -15.78 -15.86
C SER A 70 28.96 -16.65 -14.66
N LYS A 71 29.74 -16.13 -13.69
CA LYS A 71 30.14 -16.85 -12.48
C LYS A 71 29.03 -16.92 -11.44
N ILE A 72 28.27 -15.83 -11.27
CA ILE A 72 27.09 -15.82 -10.36
C ILE A 72 26.01 -16.79 -10.85
N VAL A 73 25.78 -16.86 -12.17
CA VAL A 73 24.80 -17.76 -12.78
C VAL A 73 25.25 -19.23 -12.77
N GLN A 74 26.55 -19.51 -12.59
CA GLN A 74 27.07 -20.88 -12.47
C GLN A 74 26.97 -21.43 -11.03
N ASP A 75 27.15 -20.58 -10.02
CA ASP A 75 27.08 -20.98 -8.60
C ASP A 75 25.63 -21.02 -8.08
N TYR A 76 24.75 -20.17 -8.61
CA TYR A 76 23.31 -20.33 -8.45
C TYR A 76 22.78 -21.24 -9.55
N LYS A 77 22.58 -22.52 -9.22
CA LYS A 77 21.66 -23.37 -9.97
C LYS A 77 20.24 -22.81 -9.83
N ILE A 78 19.93 -21.78 -10.62
CA ILE A 78 18.56 -21.39 -10.89
C ILE A 78 18.06 -22.46 -11.84
N ASP A 79 17.41 -23.48 -11.29
CA ASP A 79 16.53 -24.32 -12.08
C ASP A 79 15.52 -23.38 -12.74
N ARG A 80 15.69 -23.19 -14.06
CA ARG A 80 14.73 -22.50 -14.91
C ARG A 80 13.90 -23.57 -15.60
N PRO A 81 12.65 -23.79 -15.20
CA PRO A 81 11.74 -24.57 -16.02
C PRO A 81 11.36 -23.73 -17.25
N GLN A 82 11.49 -24.35 -18.41
CA GLN A 82 10.86 -23.84 -19.63
C GLN A 82 9.36 -24.10 -19.55
N GLY A 83 8.56 -23.04 -19.65
CA GLY A 83 7.13 -23.12 -19.98
C GLY A 83 6.23 -23.67 -18.87
N GLY A 84 6.15 -22.94 -17.75
CA GLY A 84 5.26 -23.26 -16.64
C GLY A 84 3.92 -22.52 -16.67
N GLY A 85 2.88 -23.12 -16.10
CA GLY A 85 1.57 -22.47 -16.00
C GLY A 85 1.59 -21.23 -15.09
N ILE A 86 0.84 -20.19 -15.47
CA ILE A 86 0.58 -19.00 -14.64
C ILE A 86 -0.90 -18.99 -14.32
N TRP A 87 -1.25 -18.95 -13.03
CA TRP A 87 -2.64 -18.96 -12.59
C TRP A 87 -2.97 -17.72 -11.76
N LEU A 88 -4.04 -17.03 -12.10
CA LEU A 88 -4.68 -16.08 -11.18
C LEU A 88 -5.46 -16.88 -10.15
N ARG A 89 -5.06 -16.81 -8.88
CA ARG A 89 -5.70 -17.54 -7.78
C ARG A 89 -6.81 -16.75 -7.14
N GLU A 90 -6.54 -15.47 -6.86
CA GLU A 90 -7.48 -14.60 -6.15
C GLU A 90 -7.41 -13.17 -6.69
N ILE A 91 -8.57 -12.53 -6.75
CA ILE A 91 -8.74 -11.09 -6.92
C ILE A 91 -9.13 -10.52 -5.56
N CYS A 92 -8.36 -9.58 -5.06
CA CYS A 92 -8.57 -8.94 -3.77
C CYS A 92 -8.99 -7.49 -3.98
N ILE A 93 -10.17 -7.15 -3.47
CA ILE A 93 -10.69 -5.79 -3.44
C ILE A 93 -10.55 -5.25 -2.03
N TYR A 94 -10.18 -3.98 -1.89
CA TYR A 94 -10.15 -3.30 -0.61
C TYR A 94 -11.14 -2.13 -0.65
N PRO A 95 -12.45 -2.38 -0.51
CA PRO A 95 -13.45 -1.31 -0.61
C PRO A 95 -13.11 -0.13 0.29
N ILE A 96 -12.86 -0.42 1.57
CA ILE A 96 -12.45 0.57 2.57
C ILE A 96 -10.92 0.59 2.66
N LYS A 97 -10.33 1.78 2.52
CA LYS A 97 -8.90 2.01 2.71
C LYS A 97 -8.44 1.46 4.06
N SER A 98 -7.33 0.73 4.05
CA SER A 98 -6.72 0.11 5.25
C SER A 98 -7.51 -1.01 5.91
N ALA A 99 -8.73 -1.34 5.43
CA ALA A 99 -9.51 -2.47 5.93
C ALA A 99 -9.07 -3.82 5.33
N ALA A 100 -9.73 -4.91 5.71
CA ALA A 100 -9.50 -6.24 5.16
C ALA A 100 -9.84 -6.35 3.66
N ALA A 101 -9.29 -7.36 2.99
CA ALA A 101 -9.63 -7.69 1.61
C ALA A 101 -11.00 -8.38 1.51
N PHE A 102 -11.77 -8.02 0.48
CA PHE A 102 -12.83 -8.85 -0.08
C PHE A 102 -12.23 -9.72 -1.20
N LYS A 103 -12.09 -11.02 -0.93
CA LYS A 103 -11.44 -11.98 -1.83
C LYS A 103 -12.43 -12.63 -2.78
N ILE A 104 -12.08 -12.70 -4.06
CA ILE A 104 -12.91 -13.23 -5.15
C ILE A 104 -12.11 -14.25 -5.94
N THR A 105 -12.69 -15.42 -6.15
CA THR A 105 -12.10 -16.52 -6.93
C THR A 105 -12.76 -16.72 -8.30
N THR A 106 -13.75 -15.89 -8.64
CA THR A 106 -14.53 -16.01 -9.88
C THR A 106 -14.17 -14.91 -10.87
N GLN A 107 -14.86 -13.77 -10.82
CA GLN A 107 -14.64 -12.64 -11.72
C GLN A 107 -14.96 -11.32 -11.00
N TRP A 108 -14.34 -10.24 -11.47
CA TRP A 108 -14.62 -8.90 -10.97
C TRP A 108 -14.60 -7.85 -12.08
N PRO A 109 -15.49 -6.84 -12.08
CA PRO A 109 -15.49 -5.81 -13.10
C PRO A 109 -14.27 -4.90 -13.00
N LEU A 110 -13.73 -4.54 -14.17
CA LEU A 110 -12.72 -3.49 -14.30
C LEU A 110 -13.38 -2.15 -14.67
N THR A 111 -12.72 -1.08 -14.26
CA THR A 111 -13.08 0.31 -14.56
C THR A 111 -11.83 1.03 -15.07
N SER A 112 -11.98 2.25 -15.59
CA SER A 112 -10.84 3.10 -15.97
C SER A 112 -9.86 3.37 -14.84
N ARG A 113 -10.26 3.16 -13.57
CA ARG A 113 -9.48 3.47 -12.37
C ARG A 113 -8.88 2.25 -11.68
N GLY A 114 -9.21 1.03 -12.13
CA GLY A 114 -8.86 -0.19 -11.41
C GLY A 114 -10.00 -1.19 -11.35
N LEU A 115 -9.91 -2.12 -10.40
CA LEU A 115 -11.02 -3.00 -10.03
C LEU A 115 -12.19 -2.15 -9.48
N LYS A 116 -13.43 -2.45 -9.89
CA LYS A 116 -14.61 -1.69 -9.48
C LYS A 116 -14.71 -1.69 -7.94
N LEU A 117 -15.02 -0.54 -7.34
CA LEU A 117 -15.16 -0.37 -5.89
C LEU A 117 -13.87 -0.55 -5.06
N ASP A 118 -12.69 -0.58 -5.69
CA ASP A 118 -11.42 -0.72 -4.98
C ASP A 118 -10.91 0.62 -4.42
N ARG A 119 -10.74 0.68 -3.09
CA ARG A 119 -10.37 1.87 -2.30
C ARG A 119 -11.25 3.09 -2.59
N GLU A 120 -12.57 2.90 -2.66
CA GLU A 120 -13.52 4.02 -2.81
C GLU A 120 -13.94 4.62 -1.47
N TRP A 121 -13.78 3.90 -0.35
CA TRP A 121 -14.16 4.37 0.97
C TRP A 121 -12.96 4.59 1.89
N VAL A 122 -13.14 5.47 2.87
CA VAL A 122 -12.16 5.74 3.93
C VAL A 122 -12.88 6.05 5.23
N ILE A 123 -12.30 5.59 6.33
CA ILE A 123 -12.76 5.93 7.68
C ILE A 123 -11.94 7.12 8.15
N VAL A 124 -12.60 8.15 8.67
CA VAL A 124 -11.97 9.33 9.24
C VAL A 124 -12.39 9.52 10.69
N THR A 125 -11.53 10.16 11.47
CA THR A 125 -11.87 10.61 12.83
C THR A 125 -12.82 11.82 12.81
N ALA A 126 -13.33 12.21 13.97
CA ALA A 126 -14.15 13.43 14.14
C ALA A 126 -13.42 14.71 13.64
N ASN A 127 -12.09 14.71 13.64
CA ASN A 127 -11.26 15.80 13.14
C ASN A 127 -10.98 15.72 11.63
N GLY A 128 -11.63 14.79 10.91
CA GLY A 128 -11.42 14.55 9.48
C GLY A 128 -10.08 13.85 9.17
N VAL A 129 -9.39 13.26 10.15
CA VAL A 129 -8.13 12.56 9.88
C VAL A 129 -8.43 11.15 9.39
N ALA A 130 -7.95 10.79 8.21
CA ALA A 130 -8.10 9.43 7.69
C ALA A 130 -7.35 8.44 8.57
N LEU A 131 -8.06 7.40 9.01
CA LEU A 131 -7.44 6.29 9.69
C LEU A 131 -6.60 5.48 8.70
N THR A 132 -5.44 5.05 9.18
CA THR A 132 -4.55 4.15 8.46
C THR A 132 -4.34 2.89 9.28
N GLN A 133 -3.98 1.79 8.64
CA GLN A 133 -3.66 0.55 9.34
C GLN A 133 -2.45 0.70 10.29
N LYS A 134 -1.58 1.70 10.07
CA LYS A 134 -0.45 2.02 10.98
C LYS A 134 -0.93 2.67 12.27
N SER A 135 -1.92 3.56 12.19
CA SER A 135 -2.49 4.25 13.35
C SER A 135 -3.54 3.42 14.07
N GLU A 136 -4.30 2.62 13.33
CA GLU A 136 -5.32 1.71 13.85
C GLU A 136 -5.17 0.32 13.19
N PRO A 137 -4.35 -0.57 13.76
CA PRO A 137 -4.11 -1.91 13.22
C PRO A 137 -5.38 -2.76 13.13
N ARG A 138 -6.36 -2.56 14.02
CA ARG A 138 -7.62 -3.33 14.05
C ARG A 138 -8.45 -3.13 12.79
N LEU A 139 -8.19 -2.10 11.98
CA LEU A 139 -8.81 -1.96 10.65
C LEU A 139 -8.65 -3.22 9.80
N CYS A 140 -7.57 -4.00 9.96
CA CYS A 140 -7.40 -5.24 9.22
C CYS A 140 -8.44 -6.33 9.55
N MET A 141 -9.13 -6.19 10.67
CA MET A 141 -10.19 -7.08 11.10
C MET A 141 -11.57 -6.64 10.60
N LEU A 142 -11.68 -5.40 10.12
CA LEU A 142 -12.88 -4.87 9.49
C LEU A 142 -13.05 -5.49 8.11
N ARG A 143 -14.06 -6.35 7.95
CA ARG A 143 -14.27 -7.19 6.77
C ARG A 143 -15.44 -6.69 5.90
N PRO A 144 -15.16 -6.01 4.77
CA PRO A 144 -16.18 -5.65 3.82
C PRO A 144 -16.52 -6.81 2.88
N VAL A 145 -17.79 -6.97 2.54
CA VAL A 145 -18.30 -7.87 1.49
C VAL A 145 -19.23 -7.08 0.58
N ILE A 146 -19.01 -7.18 -0.73
CA ILE A 146 -19.71 -6.35 -1.72
C ILE A 146 -20.73 -7.20 -2.49
N ASP A 147 -21.99 -6.77 -2.47
CA ASP A 147 -23.04 -7.26 -3.38
C ASP A 147 -23.33 -6.22 -4.47
N LEU A 148 -22.77 -6.46 -5.65
CA LEU A 148 -22.92 -5.59 -6.82
C LEU A 148 -24.36 -5.51 -7.34
N LYS A 149 -25.19 -6.55 -7.15
CA LYS A 149 -26.57 -6.59 -7.66
C LYS A 149 -27.47 -5.72 -6.78
N ARG A 150 -27.35 -5.88 -5.47
CA ARG A 150 -28.11 -5.09 -4.48
C ARG A 150 -27.52 -3.69 -4.26
N LYS A 151 -26.29 -3.42 -4.74
CA LYS A 151 -25.52 -2.20 -4.47
C LYS A 151 -25.35 -1.95 -2.97
N ILE A 152 -25.02 -3.01 -2.23
CA ILE A 152 -24.78 -2.96 -0.79
C ILE A 152 -23.40 -3.51 -0.42
N MET A 153 -22.83 -2.95 0.66
CA MET A 153 -21.63 -3.42 1.31
C MET A 153 -22.03 -3.91 2.70
N LEU A 154 -21.77 -5.18 2.98
CA LEU A 154 -21.89 -5.73 4.32
C LEU A 154 -20.56 -5.55 5.03
N LEU A 155 -20.61 -5.06 6.26
CA LEU A 155 -19.43 -4.80 7.07
C LEU A 155 -19.53 -5.60 8.37
N SER A 156 -18.52 -6.41 8.63
CA SER A 156 -18.40 -7.17 9.87
C SER A 156 -17.08 -6.89 10.56
N PHE A 157 -17.07 -7.08 11.87
CA PHE A 157 -15.91 -6.91 12.74
C PHE A 157 -15.96 -7.99 13.82
N PRO A 158 -14.83 -8.58 14.25
CA PRO A 158 -14.83 -9.55 15.34
C PRO A 158 -15.52 -9.00 16.59
N ASP A 159 -16.25 -9.84 17.30
CA ASP A 159 -16.92 -9.48 18.56
C ASP A 159 -18.06 -8.44 18.45
N VAL A 160 -18.44 -8.06 17.22
CA VAL A 160 -19.64 -7.25 16.93
C VAL A 160 -20.66 -8.14 16.23
N GLU A 161 -21.73 -8.53 16.94
CA GLU A 161 -22.74 -9.47 16.41
C GLU A 161 -23.51 -8.91 15.21
N LYS A 162 -23.87 -7.62 15.25
CA LYS A 162 -24.65 -6.99 14.19
C LYS A 162 -23.75 -6.71 12.98
N VAL A 163 -23.99 -7.40 11.86
CA VAL A 163 -23.43 -7.02 10.56
C VAL A 163 -24.11 -5.73 10.08
N LEU A 164 -23.31 -4.75 9.67
CA LEU A 164 -23.82 -3.48 9.14
C LEU A 164 -24.03 -3.57 7.63
N GLU A 165 -25.24 -3.27 7.16
CA GLU A 165 -25.56 -3.15 5.74
C GLU A 165 -25.48 -1.69 5.28
N ILE A 166 -24.64 -1.43 4.28
CA ILE A 166 -24.38 -0.08 3.77
C ILE A 166 -24.80 -0.02 2.29
N SER A 167 -25.85 0.73 1.98
CA SER A 167 -26.31 0.94 0.60
C SER A 167 -25.50 2.04 -0.12
N TYR A 168 -24.97 1.75 -1.32
CA TYR A 168 -24.13 2.65 -2.11
C TYR A 168 -24.68 2.92 -3.53
N PRO A 169 -25.90 3.44 -3.70
CA PRO A 169 -26.43 3.74 -5.03
C PRO A 169 -25.52 4.72 -5.79
N GLU A 170 -25.49 4.59 -7.12
CA GLU A 170 -24.68 5.45 -8.01
C GLU A 170 -25.19 6.90 -8.03
N ASP A 171 -26.51 7.09 -7.81
CA ASP A 171 -27.14 8.40 -7.70
C ASP A 171 -27.35 8.77 -6.23
N ARG A 172 -26.36 9.43 -5.62
CA ARG A 172 -26.54 10.16 -4.35
C ARG A 172 -26.50 11.65 -4.63
N THR A 173 -27.63 12.33 -4.43
CA THR A 173 -27.80 13.77 -4.63
C THR A 173 -27.39 14.62 -3.43
N THR A 174 -27.21 14.02 -2.25
CA THR A 174 -26.81 14.74 -1.02
C THR A 174 -25.37 14.40 -0.63
N ALA A 175 -24.42 15.20 -1.12
CA ALA A 175 -23.03 15.20 -0.67
C ALA A 175 -22.89 15.96 0.65
N LYS A 176 -22.22 15.37 1.65
CA LYS A 176 -21.60 16.13 2.73
C LYS A 176 -20.13 16.28 2.40
N THR A 177 -19.54 17.44 2.65
CA THR A 177 -18.10 17.66 2.46
C THR A 177 -17.37 17.24 3.72
N ALA A 178 -16.36 16.38 3.58
CA ALA A 178 -15.42 16.08 4.65
C ALA A 178 -14.00 16.33 4.12
N THR A 179 -13.08 16.69 5.02
CA THR A 179 -11.67 16.88 4.67
C THR A 179 -10.92 15.61 5.02
N LEU A 180 -10.03 15.17 4.14
CA LEU A 180 -9.17 14.02 4.39
C LEU A 180 -7.81 14.51 4.89
N CYS A 181 -7.65 14.59 6.19
CA CYS A 181 -6.32 14.82 6.77
C CYS A 181 -5.59 13.48 6.79
N GLN A 182 -4.71 13.24 5.82
CA GLN A 182 -3.93 12.01 5.77
C GLN A 182 -2.90 11.91 6.91
N THR A 183 -2.48 13.05 7.46
CA THR A 183 -1.58 13.21 8.63
C THR A 183 -1.68 14.66 9.12
N LYS A 184 -1.10 14.99 10.29
CA LYS A 184 -0.94 16.38 10.77
C LYS A 184 -0.11 17.28 9.82
N VAL A 185 0.41 16.79 8.68
CA VAL A 185 1.35 17.51 7.80
C VAL A 185 1.10 17.32 6.27
N CYS A 186 0.23 16.41 5.80
CA CYS A 186 -0.02 16.20 4.36
C CYS A 186 -1.41 16.66 3.90
N GLY A 187 -1.45 17.57 2.92
CA GLY A 187 -2.63 18.34 2.49
C GLY A 187 -3.35 17.85 1.22
N ASP A 188 -3.71 16.57 1.14
CA ASP A 188 -4.62 16.05 0.11
C ASP A 188 -6.08 16.17 0.59
N ARG A 189 -6.82 17.18 0.12
CA ARG A 189 -8.28 17.26 0.40
C ARG A 189 -9.02 16.21 -0.43
N ILE A 190 -9.79 15.35 0.23
CA ILE A 190 -10.71 14.43 -0.45
C ILE A 190 -12.11 14.71 0.03
N GLU A 191 -12.96 15.13 -0.89
CA GLU A 191 -14.39 15.28 -0.67
C GLU A 191 -15.08 13.94 -0.93
N GLY A 192 -16.01 13.58 -0.05
CA GLY A 192 -16.70 12.30 -0.16
C GLY A 192 -17.99 12.25 0.64
N PHE A 193 -18.90 11.39 0.20
CA PHE A 193 -20.23 11.22 0.78
C PHE A 193 -20.14 10.54 2.15
N ASP A 194 -20.65 11.21 3.19
CA ASP A 194 -20.84 10.66 4.53
C ASP A 194 -22.01 9.66 4.54
N TYR A 195 -21.83 8.56 5.25
CA TYR A 195 -22.81 7.49 5.40
C TYR A 195 -23.68 7.60 6.65
N GLY A 196 -23.53 8.68 7.44
CA GLY A 196 -24.47 9.07 8.47
C GLY A 196 -24.20 8.45 9.84
N ASP A 197 -25.08 8.74 10.78
CA ASP A 197 -24.84 8.50 12.21
C ASP A 197 -24.93 7.02 12.61
N GLU A 198 -25.75 6.21 11.91
CA GLU A 198 -25.80 4.76 12.18
C GLU A 198 -24.46 4.09 11.85
N VAL A 199 -23.89 4.39 10.68
CA VAL A 199 -22.57 3.87 10.29
C VAL A 199 -21.48 4.40 11.21
N SER A 200 -21.59 5.66 11.63
CA SER A 200 -20.66 6.28 12.58
C SER A 200 -20.66 5.56 13.94
N ALA A 201 -21.84 5.30 14.49
CA ALA A 201 -22.01 4.61 15.76
C ALA A 201 -21.47 3.18 15.70
N TRP A 202 -21.81 2.44 14.64
CA TRP A 202 -21.33 1.07 14.45
C TRP A 202 -19.81 0.99 14.31
N LEU A 203 -19.19 1.89 13.52
CA LEU A 203 -17.73 1.94 13.40
C LEU A 203 -17.05 2.32 14.71
N SER A 204 -17.67 3.23 15.46
CA SER A 204 -17.14 3.69 16.74
C SER A 204 -17.15 2.57 17.78
N ASP A 205 -18.20 1.76 17.79
CA ASP A 205 -18.31 0.55 18.64
C ASP A 205 -17.29 -0.51 18.22
N ALA A 206 -17.25 -0.84 16.92
CA ALA A 206 -16.34 -1.87 16.39
C ALA A 206 -14.85 -1.56 16.62
N LEU A 207 -14.44 -0.30 16.54
CA LEU A 207 -13.04 0.11 16.70
C LEU A 207 -12.74 0.74 18.06
N ASP A 208 -13.72 0.76 18.97
CA ASP A 208 -13.62 1.39 20.30
C ASP A 208 -13.05 2.83 20.22
N THR A 209 -13.53 3.60 19.24
CA THR A 209 -13.04 4.95 18.96
C THR A 209 -14.23 5.85 18.61
N PRO A 210 -14.54 6.87 19.41
CA PRO A 210 -15.73 7.69 19.18
C PRO A 210 -15.61 8.61 17.96
N GLY A 211 -16.73 8.85 17.29
CA GLY A 211 -16.87 9.88 16.26
C GLY A 211 -16.26 9.52 14.92
N LEU A 212 -16.07 8.24 14.63
CA LEU A 212 -15.60 7.78 13.32
C LEU A 212 -16.66 8.00 12.24
N ARG A 213 -16.23 8.39 11.03
CA ARG A 213 -17.10 8.59 9.87
C ARG A 213 -16.61 7.79 8.69
N LEU A 214 -17.52 7.19 7.94
CA LEU A 214 -17.23 6.54 6.68
C LEU A 214 -17.54 7.50 5.54
N LEU A 215 -16.54 7.77 4.71
CA LEU A 215 -16.66 8.61 3.54
C LEU A 215 -16.43 7.79 2.28
N ARG A 216 -17.23 8.01 1.23
CA ARG A 216 -16.94 7.50 -0.11
C ARG A 216 -16.48 8.62 -1.02
N GLN A 217 -15.35 8.46 -1.69
CA GLN A 217 -14.79 9.45 -2.60
C GLN A 217 -15.83 9.90 -3.64
N ASN A 218 -15.96 11.22 -3.83
CA ASN A 218 -16.75 11.76 -4.92
C ASN A 218 -15.97 11.65 -6.24
N HIS A 219 -16.42 10.77 -7.13
CA HIS A 219 -15.75 10.51 -8.41
C HIS A 219 -15.85 11.65 -9.43
N ALA A 220 -16.71 12.65 -9.20
CA ALA A 220 -16.75 13.86 -10.02
C ALA A 220 -15.58 14.81 -9.74
N VAL A 221 -14.92 14.67 -8.59
CA VAL A 221 -13.79 15.52 -8.18
C VAL A 221 -12.49 14.79 -8.49
N LYS A 222 -11.72 15.33 -9.43
CA LYS A 222 -10.37 14.84 -9.70
C LYS A 222 -9.47 15.15 -8.50
N ARG A 223 -8.68 14.18 -8.05
CA ARG A 223 -7.68 14.43 -7.00
C ARG A 223 -6.59 15.34 -7.57
N THR A 224 -6.50 16.56 -7.06
CA THR A 224 -5.41 17.48 -7.34
C THR A 224 -4.28 17.20 -6.36
N PHE A 225 -3.18 16.66 -6.84
CA PHE A 225 -1.97 16.53 -6.04
C PHE A 225 -1.30 17.91 -5.90
N ARG A 226 -0.48 18.11 -4.85
CA ARG A 226 0.23 19.39 -4.61
C ARG A 226 1.13 19.83 -5.78
N ASN A 227 1.54 18.92 -6.65
CA ASN A 227 2.31 19.21 -7.87
C ASN A 227 1.44 19.72 -9.04
N GLY A 228 0.12 19.88 -8.85
CA GLY A 228 -0.82 20.28 -9.90
C GLY A 228 -1.23 19.14 -10.85
N GLU A 229 -0.68 17.93 -10.70
CA GLU A 229 -1.12 16.79 -11.49
C GLU A 229 -2.51 16.32 -11.02
N THR A 230 -3.40 16.13 -11.98
CA THR A 230 -4.71 15.52 -11.75
C THR A 230 -4.67 14.09 -12.27
N LYS A 231 -4.73 13.11 -11.36
CA LYS A 231 -4.87 11.69 -11.74
C LYS A 231 -6.22 11.16 -11.30
N GLU A 232 -6.87 10.40 -12.17
CA GLU A 232 -8.08 9.64 -11.86
C GLU A 232 -7.73 8.35 -11.10
N ILE A 233 -7.06 8.48 -9.95
CA ILE A 233 -6.73 7.33 -9.10
C ILE A 233 -7.68 7.35 -7.90
N SER A 234 -8.17 6.17 -7.51
CA SER A 234 -8.92 5.99 -6.26
C SER A 234 -8.03 6.28 -5.04
N LEU A 235 -8.43 5.90 -3.82
CA LEU A 235 -7.62 6.10 -2.62
C LEU A 235 -6.39 5.17 -2.53
N ALA A 236 -5.98 4.55 -3.64
CA ALA A 236 -4.75 3.78 -3.77
C ALA A 236 -3.50 4.64 -3.52
N ASN A 237 -2.44 4.01 -2.99
CA ASN A 237 -1.24 4.72 -2.55
C ASN A 237 -0.29 5.09 -3.71
N GLN A 238 -0.02 4.18 -4.65
CA GLN A 238 1.01 4.39 -5.68
C GLN A 238 0.66 3.80 -7.06
N ALA A 239 -0.09 2.69 -7.12
CA ALA A 239 -0.47 2.01 -8.37
C ALA A 239 -1.95 1.62 -8.36
N GLN A 240 -2.55 1.50 -9.56
CA GLN A 240 -3.95 1.08 -9.74
C GLN A 240 -4.16 -0.41 -9.41
N TYR A 241 -3.14 -1.24 -9.64
CA TYR A 241 -3.13 -2.65 -9.31
C TYR A 241 -1.82 -2.99 -8.62
N LEU A 242 -1.91 -3.83 -7.60
CA LEU A 242 -0.75 -4.49 -7.02
C LEU A 242 -0.89 -5.99 -7.28
N MET A 243 0.18 -6.61 -7.78
CA MET A 243 0.22 -8.05 -8.02
C MET A 243 1.25 -8.67 -7.08
N VAL A 244 0.95 -9.87 -6.60
CA VAL A 244 1.90 -10.67 -5.82
C VAL A 244 1.87 -12.11 -6.31
N ASN A 245 3.04 -12.71 -6.43
CA ASN A 245 3.19 -14.12 -6.70
C ASN A 245 3.29 -14.91 -5.39
N ARG A 246 2.35 -15.83 -5.18
CA ARG A 246 2.30 -16.70 -4.02
C ARG A 246 3.58 -17.51 -3.85
N THR A 247 4.17 -17.97 -4.95
CA THR A 247 5.44 -18.72 -4.95
C THR A 247 6.61 -17.85 -4.49
N SER A 248 6.63 -16.57 -4.87
CA SER A 248 7.60 -15.60 -4.36
C SER A 248 7.43 -15.30 -2.88
N VAL A 249 6.19 -15.23 -2.39
CA VAL A 249 5.91 -15.01 -0.97
C VAL A 249 6.35 -16.20 -0.13
N ARG A 250 6.13 -17.43 -0.61
CA ARG A 250 6.64 -18.65 0.03
C ARG A 250 8.17 -18.63 0.11
N TRP A 251 8.82 -18.37 -1.03
CA TRP A 251 10.28 -18.22 -1.09
C TRP A 251 10.79 -17.14 -0.11
N LEU A 252 10.11 -15.98 -0.01
CA LEU A 252 10.51 -14.93 0.93
C LEU A 252 10.35 -15.38 2.38
N THR A 253 9.26 -16.08 2.71
CA THR A 253 8.98 -16.59 4.05
C THR A 253 10.10 -17.54 4.51
N GLU A 254 10.62 -18.38 3.61
CA GLU A 254 11.76 -19.27 3.89
C GLU A 254 13.09 -18.53 4.12
N LYS A 255 13.19 -17.24 3.76
CA LYS A 255 14.40 -16.42 3.95
C LYS A 255 14.39 -15.57 5.21
N VAL A 256 13.29 -15.51 5.95
CA VAL A 256 13.21 -14.72 7.17
C VAL A 256 13.34 -15.64 8.39
N GLU A 257 14.55 -15.68 8.96
CA GLU A 257 14.89 -16.51 10.12
C GLU A 257 14.16 -16.07 11.41
N ASP A 258 13.87 -14.77 11.57
CA ASP A 258 13.21 -14.17 12.75
C ASP A 258 11.70 -14.50 12.89
N TRP A 259 11.12 -15.36 12.05
CA TRP A 259 9.69 -15.72 12.13
C TRP A 259 9.39 -16.91 13.06
N GLU A 260 10.42 -17.49 13.69
CA GLU A 260 10.33 -18.74 14.47
C GLU A 260 9.30 -18.71 15.61
N ASP A 261 8.94 -17.54 16.14
CA ASP A 261 7.96 -17.44 17.24
C ASP A 261 6.49 -17.44 16.80
N GLN A 262 6.19 -17.33 15.51
CA GLN A 262 4.81 -17.20 15.03
C GLN A 262 4.54 -18.01 13.75
N GLN A 263 3.84 -19.13 13.91
CA GLN A 263 3.40 -19.98 12.80
C GLN A 263 2.28 -19.29 12.00
N TYR A 264 2.67 -18.43 11.06
CA TYR A 264 1.75 -17.78 10.15
C TYR A 264 1.35 -18.70 9.00
N SER A 265 0.07 -18.72 8.66
CA SER A 265 -0.35 -19.34 7.41
C SER A 265 0.17 -18.54 6.22
N GLU A 266 0.51 -19.22 5.13
CA GLU A 266 0.96 -18.56 3.90
C GLU A 266 -0.06 -17.52 3.40
N ALA A 267 -1.35 -17.81 3.52
CA ALA A 267 -2.42 -16.87 3.19
C ALA A 267 -2.35 -15.59 4.02
N ALA A 268 -2.05 -15.69 5.32
CA ALA A 268 -1.89 -14.53 6.19
C ALA A 268 -0.67 -13.68 5.79
N VAL A 269 0.41 -14.31 5.32
CA VAL A 269 1.59 -13.61 4.82
C VAL A 269 1.29 -12.89 3.50
N VAL A 270 0.63 -13.57 2.55
CA VAL A 270 0.19 -12.99 1.28
C VAL A 270 -0.69 -11.75 1.51
N ASP A 271 -1.60 -11.81 2.49
CA ASP A 271 -2.50 -10.70 2.82
C ASP A 271 -1.76 -9.45 3.32
N ARG A 272 -0.55 -9.58 3.88
CA ARG A 272 0.29 -8.44 4.32
C ARG A 272 0.75 -7.57 3.15
N PHE A 273 0.91 -8.15 1.96
CA PHE A 273 1.28 -7.40 0.75
C PHE A 273 0.13 -6.55 0.22
N ARG A 274 -1.11 -6.85 0.64
CA ARG A 274 -2.33 -6.14 0.22
C ARG A 274 -2.48 -6.06 -1.31
N ALA A 275 -2.02 -7.09 -2.01
CA ALA A 275 -2.13 -7.19 -3.46
C ALA A 275 -3.60 -7.26 -3.90
N ASN A 276 -3.87 -6.76 -5.11
CA ASN A 276 -5.14 -6.91 -5.80
C ASN A 276 -5.22 -8.19 -6.62
N LEU A 277 -4.10 -8.65 -7.16
CA LEU A 277 -4.00 -9.85 -7.98
C LEU A 277 -3.02 -10.79 -7.30
N VAL A 278 -3.51 -11.93 -6.80
CA VAL A 278 -2.68 -13.00 -6.27
C VAL A 278 -2.53 -14.04 -7.36
N ILE A 279 -1.32 -14.15 -7.91
CA ILE A 279 -0.98 -15.14 -8.92
C ILE A 279 -0.16 -16.27 -8.29
N GLU A 280 -0.09 -17.38 -8.99
CA GLU A 280 0.84 -18.46 -8.68
C GLU A 280 1.55 -18.88 -9.95
N THR A 281 2.86 -19.00 -9.86
CA THR A 281 3.75 -19.46 -10.92
C THR A 281 4.58 -20.64 -10.41
N GLU A 282 5.24 -21.34 -11.32
CA GLU A 282 6.07 -22.49 -10.92
C GLU A 282 7.34 -22.10 -10.18
N ALA A 283 7.96 -20.97 -10.55
CA ALA A 283 9.18 -20.46 -9.92
C ALA A 283 8.94 -19.11 -9.25
N SER A 284 9.64 -18.86 -8.15
CA SER A 284 9.61 -17.57 -7.45
C SER A 284 10.28 -16.47 -8.28
N LEU A 285 9.85 -15.23 -8.05
CA LEU A 285 10.40 -13.98 -8.58
C LEU A 285 10.36 -13.81 -10.10
N VAL A 286 9.74 -14.74 -10.85
CA VAL A 286 9.61 -14.66 -12.31
C VAL A 286 8.81 -13.45 -12.78
N GLU A 287 7.93 -12.92 -11.93
CA GLU A 287 7.14 -11.72 -12.20
C GLU A 287 7.99 -10.45 -12.35
N ASN A 288 9.22 -10.44 -11.85
CA ASN A 288 10.12 -9.29 -11.96
C ASN A 288 10.58 -9.02 -13.40
N ASP A 289 10.59 -10.05 -14.24
CA ASP A 289 10.98 -9.94 -15.65
C ASP A 289 9.79 -9.58 -16.56
N TRP A 290 8.59 -9.45 -16.01
CA TRP A 290 7.38 -9.21 -16.81
C TRP A 290 7.19 -7.74 -17.13
N THR A 291 7.08 -7.44 -18.42
CA THR A 291 6.76 -6.08 -18.91
C THR A 291 5.29 -5.92 -19.29
N LYS A 292 4.60 -7.04 -19.54
CA LYS A 292 3.18 -7.09 -19.93
C LYS A 292 2.54 -8.32 -19.32
N LEU A 293 1.30 -8.16 -18.87
CA LEU A 293 0.47 -9.24 -18.34
C LEU A 293 -0.88 -9.22 -19.04
N LYS A 294 -1.34 -10.38 -19.51
CA LYS A 294 -2.68 -10.56 -20.06
C LYS A 294 -3.41 -11.60 -19.22
N ILE A 295 -4.50 -11.20 -18.58
CA ILE A 295 -5.36 -12.09 -17.79
C ILE A 295 -6.68 -12.24 -18.54
N GLY A 296 -6.97 -13.47 -18.97
CA GLY A 296 -8.16 -13.79 -19.76
C GLY A 296 -8.25 -13.03 -21.09
N GLU A 297 -9.44 -13.02 -21.66
CA GLU A 297 -9.80 -12.18 -22.81
C GLU A 297 -10.48 -10.92 -22.29
N CYS A 298 -9.71 -9.93 -21.86
CA CYS A 298 -10.29 -8.63 -21.53
C CYS A 298 -10.71 -7.92 -22.82
N ALA A 299 -11.87 -8.30 -23.35
CA ALA A 299 -12.51 -7.64 -24.48
C ALA A 299 -13.12 -6.32 -23.97
N SER A 300 -12.29 -5.29 -23.78
CA SER A 300 -12.80 -3.93 -23.73
C SER A 300 -13.26 -3.57 -25.15
N LYS A 301 -14.52 -3.86 -25.49
CA LYS A 301 -15.14 -3.23 -26.66
C LYS A 301 -15.28 -1.74 -26.33
N PRO A 302 -14.69 -0.83 -27.11
CA PRO A 302 -15.03 0.57 -27.00
C PRO A 302 -16.51 0.72 -27.39
N LYS A 303 -17.29 1.38 -26.53
CA LYS A 303 -18.50 2.09 -26.94
C LYS A 303 -18.20 3.58 -26.86
#